data_AF-A0A5R8ZKK5-F1
#
_entry.id   AF-A0A5R8ZKK5-F1
#
_cell.length_a   1.000
_cell.length_b   1.000
_cell.length_c   1.000
_cell.angle_alpha   90.00
_cell.angle_beta   90.00
_cell.angle_gamma   90.00
#
_symmetry.space_group_name_H-M   'P 1'
#
loop_
_entity.id
_entity.type
_entity.pdbx_description
1 polymer ?
#
loop_
_entity_poly.entity_id
_entity_poly.type
_entity_poly.pdbx_seq_one_letter_code
_entity_poly.pdbx_strand_id
1 'polypeptide(L)'
;MGRHRSDPLGIARLALVGLAVVLLLAVIVIGGRALFSTFGSGQSGDPAAVASSSPAARPSAATSPPSVPTVRVVCQADRCPVFVRVPGGDVLVDRDLARGEQASYFDPELDVVLDDASTVEVFTNGAARSPGPPGERQAFSVRRSPGQ
;
A
#
# COMPACT_ATOMS: atom_id res chain seq x y z
N MET A 1 -33.16 45.86 -17.60
CA MET A 1 -32.61 44.96 -16.55
C MET A 1 -33.58 43.81 -16.29
N GLY A 2 -33.30 42.62 -16.84
CA GLY A 2 -34.09 41.41 -16.57
C GLY A 2 -33.79 40.92 -15.15
N ARG A 3 -34.80 40.89 -14.29
CA ARG A 3 -34.69 40.34 -12.93
C ARG A 3 -34.54 38.82 -13.08
N HIS A 4 -33.35 38.30 -12.81
CA HIS A 4 -33.17 36.87 -12.60
C HIS A 4 -34.15 36.45 -11.51
N ARG A 5 -35.20 35.71 -11.89
CA ARG A 5 -35.97 34.92 -10.92
C ARG A 5 -35.03 33.84 -10.42
N SER A 6 -34.46 34.05 -9.25
CA SER A 6 -33.80 33.01 -8.49
C SER A 6 -34.89 32.05 -8.03
N ASP A 7 -35.25 31.07 -8.86
CA ASP A 7 -36.25 30.07 -8.49
C ASP A 7 -35.71 29.30 -7.28
N PRO A 8 -36.37 29.38 -6.10
CA PRO A 8 -35.84 28.85 -4.84
C PRO A 8 -35.66 27.32 -4.90
N LEU A 9 -36.44 26.66 -5.76
CA LEU A 9 -36.37 25.22 -6.02
C LEU A 9 -35.13 24.83 -6.86
N GLY A 10 -34.61 25.72 -7.70
CA GLY A 10 -33.40 25.48 -8.49
C GLY A 10 -32.13 25.53 -7.64
N ILE A 11 -32.06 26.53 -6.75
CA ILE A 11 -30.94 26.67 -5.80
C ILE A 11 -30.97 25.55 -4.76
N ALA A 12 -32.15 25.21 -4.24
CA ALA A 12 -32.29 24.08 -3.31
C ALA A 12 -31.87 22.74 -3.93
N ARG A 13 -32.20 22.50 -5.22
CA ARG A 13 -31.73 21.31 -5.94
C ARG A 13 -30.23 21.32 -6.18
N LEU A 14 -29.66 22.47 -6.58
CA LEU A 14 -28.21 22.61 -6.75
C LEU A 14 -27.46 22.41 -5.41
N ALA A 15 -28.03 22.91 -4.31
CA ALA A 15 -27.49 22.70 -2.98
C ALA A 15 -27.55 21.22 -2.56
N LEU A 16 -28.67 20.53 -2.84
CA LEU A 16 -28.81 19.09 -2.58
C LEU A 16 -27.85 18.24 -3.42
N VAL A 17 -27.71 18.57 -4.71
CA VAL A 17 -26.76 17.88 -5.60
C VAL A 17 -25.32 18.13 -5.13
N GLY A 18 -24.98 19.37 -4.78
CA GLY A 18 -23.68 19.71 -4.22
C GLY A 18 -23.39 18.93 -2.94
N LEU A 19 -24.35 18.88 -2.01
CA LEU A 19 -24.24 18.10 -0.78
C LEU A 19 -24.06 16.60 -1.05
N ALA A 20 -24.80 16.04 -2.00
CA ALA A 20 -24.69 14.63 -2.38
C ALA A 20 -23.31 14.31 -2.98
N VAL A 21 -22.76 15.20 -3.83
CA VAL A 21 -21.42 15.04 -4.40
C VAL A 21 -20.35 15.11 -3.30
N VAL A 22 -20.47 16.04 -2.37
CA VAL A 22 -19.53 16.16 -1.23
C VAL A 22 -19.56 14.90 -0.35
N LEU A 23 -20.75 14.36 -0.05
CA LEU A 23 -20.89 13.12 0.70
C LEU A 23 -20.28 11.93 -0.04
N LEU A 24 -20.52 11.81 -1.34
CA LEU A 24 -19.95 10.74 -2.16
C LEU A 24 -18.42 10.80 -2.15
N LEU A 25 -17.84 11.99 -2.33
CA LEU A 25 -16.39 12.18 -2.25
C LEU A 25 -15.84 11.82 -0.86
N ALA A 26 -16.55 12.18 0.22
CA ALA A 26 -16.16 11.79 1.57
C ALA A 26 -16.13 10.26 1.75
N VAL A 27 -17.14 9.53 1.24
CA VAL A 27 -17.18 8.07 1.28
C VAL A 27 -16.03 7.47 0.45
N ILE A 28 -15.73 8.01 -0.72
CA ILE A 28 -14.61 7.56 -1.55
C ILE A 28 -13.27 7.79 -0.85
N VAL A 29 -13.08 8.94 -0.19
CA VAL A 29 -11.85 9.24 0.55
C VAL A 29 -11.70 8.32 1.76
N ILE A 30 -12.76 8.12 2.54
CA ILE A 30 -12.75 7.23 3.71
C ILE A 30 -12.53 5.78 3.28
N GLY A 31 -13.26 5.31 2.27
CA GLY A 31 -13.10 3.97 1.70
C GLY A 31 -11.71 3.77 1.12
N GLY A 32 -11.24 4.72 0.30
CA GLY A 32 -9.87 4.72 -0.24
C GLY A 32 -8.83 4.65 0.88
N ARG A 33 -8.93 5.51 1.90
CA ARG A 33 -8.04 5.49 3.08
C ARG A 33 -8.11 4.16 3.83
N ALA A 34 -9.29 3.56 3.99
CA ALA A 34 -9.45 2.27 4.65
C ALA A 34 -8.76 1.14 3.86
N LEU A 35 -8.90 1.12 2.53
CA LEU A 35 -8.16 0.19 1.68
C LEU A 35 -6.65 0.46 1.75
N PHE A 36 -6.21 1.71 1.65
CA PHE A 36 -4.79 2.03 1.81
C PHE A 36 -4.25 1.70 3.20
N SER A 37 -5.06 1.78 4.26
CA SER A 37 -4.68 1.34 5.61
C SER A 37 -4.64 -0.19 5.76
N THR A 38 -5.49 -0.93 5.04
CA THR A 38 -5.46 -2.40 5.05
C THR A 38 -4.26 -2.95 4.28
N PHE A 39 -3.77 -2.20 3.28
CA PHE A 39 -2.54 -2.53 2.55
C PHE A 39 -1.28 -1.86 3.14
N GLY A 40 -1.43 -0.80 3.95
CA GLY A 40 -0.33 0.12 4.31
C GLY A 40 -0.12 0.41 5.80
N SER A 41 -0.91 -0.16 6.71
CA SER A 41 -0.69 0.06 8.15
C SER A 41 -1.03 -1.17 8.98
N GLY A 42 0.02 -1.89 9.39
CA GLY A 42 0.07 -2.34 10.77
C GLY A 42 0.09 -1.10 11.67
N GLN A 43 -0.89 -1.02 12.56
CA GLN A 43 -0.98 -0.18 13.75
C GLN A 43 -1.22 1.34 13.59
N SER A 44 -2.42 1.77 13.99
CA SER A 44 -2.61 2.80 15.05
C SER A 44 -4.11 2.92 15.41
N GLY A 45 -4.59 2.09 16.34
CA GLY A 45 -5.57 2.54 17.35
C GLY A 45 -4.76 3.08 18.54
N ASP A 46 -5.17 4.06 19.34
CA ASP A 46 -6.48 4.62 19.69
C ASP A 46 -6.17 5.98 20.43
N PRO A 47 -7.13 6.88 20.76
CA PRO A 47 -7.81 6.69 22.05
C PRO A 47 -9.26 7.19 22.14
N ALA A 48 -10.08 6.31 22.73
CA ALA A 48 -10.97 6.53 23.87
C ALA A 48 -12.46 6.88 23.64
N ALA A 49 -13.26 6.07 24.34
CA ALA A 49 -14.59 6.31 24.92
C ALA A 49 -15.78 6.29 23.93
N VAL A 50 -16.78 5.41 24.08
CA VAL A 50 -17.60 5.18 25.27
C VAL A 50 -18.24 3.77 25.30
N ALA A 51 -18.60 3.36 26.51
CA ALA A 51 -18.89 2.02 26.98
C ALA A 51 -20.31 1.46 26.70
N SER A 52 -20.44 0.15 27.00
CA SER A 52 -21.64 -0.68 27.21
C SER A 52 -22.09 -1.48 25.97
N SER A 53 -22.13 -2.81 25.89
CA SER A 53 -22.35 -3.84 26.92
C SER A 53 -21.78 -5.22 26.49
N SER A 54 -21.35 -6.01 27.47
CA SER A 54 -20.85 -7.42 27.49
C SER A 54 -21.75 -8.48 26.81
N PRO A 55 -21.37 -9.79 26.70
CA PRO A 55 -20.05 -10.45 26.63
C PRO A 55 -19.93 -11.51 25.48
N ALA A 56 -18.73 -12.09 25.38
CA ALA A 56 -18.42 -13.43 24.83
C ALA A 56 -17.98 -13.52 23.36
N ALA A 57 -16.70 -13.25 23.14
CA ALA A 57 -15.76 -14.29 22.72
C ALA A 57 -14.34 -13.74 22.85
N ARG A 58 -13.57 -14.21 23.84
CA ARG A 58 -12.12 -14.28 23.64
C ARG A 58 -11.89 -15.45 22.68
N PRO A 59 -11.14 -15.23 21.61
CA PRO A 59 -10.06 -16.13 21.32
C PRO A 59 -8.76 -15.39 21.60
N SER A 60 -7.87 -16.03 22.35
CA SER A 60 -6.45 -15.70 22.38
C SER A 60 -5.96 -15.44 20.96
N ALA A 61 -5.72 -14.19 20.59
CA ALA A 61 -4.83 -13.90 19.49
C ALA A 61 -3.41 -14.07 20.04
N ALA A 62 -2.90 -15.29 19.95
CA ALA A 62 -1.47 -15.51 19.94
C ALA A 62 -0.91 -14.53 18.89
N THR A 63 -0.16 -13.53 19.35
CA THR A 63 0.57 -12.61 18.47
C THR A 63 1.59 -13.45 17.73
N SER A 64 1.21 -14.01 16.58
CA SER A 64 2.18 -14.48 15.61
C SER A 64 3.05 -13.28 15.25
N PRO A 65 4.38 -13.38 15.35
CA PRO A 65 5.26 -12.29 14.96
C PRO A 65 4.97 -11.93 13.48
N PRO A 66 5.09 -10.64 13.09
CA PRO A 66 4.92 -10.25 11.71
C PRO A 66 5.90 -11.07 10.84
N SER A 67 5.37 -11.78 9.84
CA SER A 67 6.21 -12.59 8.94
C SER A 67 7.12 -11.66 8.13
N VAL A 68 8.42 -11.93 8.16
CA VAL A 68 9.41 -11.14 7.43
C VAL A 68 9.39 -11.54 5.94
N PRO A 69 9.26 -10.58 5.00
CA PRO A 69 9.33 -10.87 3.57
C PRO A 69 10.71 -11.42 3.16
N THR A 70 10.72 -12.33 2.20
CA THR A 70 11.94 -12.77 1.53
C THR A 70 12.60 -11.59 0.80
N VAL A 71 11.78 -10.81 0.07
CA VAL A 71 12.17 -9.55 -0.57
C VAL A 71 11.13 -8.49 -0.28
N ARG A 72 11.58 -7.29 0.07
CA ARG A 72 10.78 -6.06 0.00
C ARG A 72 11.53 -5.01 -0.80
N VAL A 73 10.88 -4.45 -1.81
CA VAL A 73 11.41 -3.37 -2.66
C VAL A 73 10.60 -2.11 -2.39
N VAL A 74 11.27 -0.98 -2.22
CA VAL A 74 10.67 0.35 -2.03
C VAL A 74 11.23 1.29 -3.10
N CYS A 75 10.36 1.94 -3.86
CA CYS A 75 10.79 2.89 -4.87
C CYS A 75 11.06 4.28 -4.27
N GLN A 76 12.24 4.84 -4.54
CA GLN A 76 12.67 6.16 -4.07
C GLN A 76 12.59 7.24 -5.18
N ALA A 77 12.57 6.82 -6.45
CA ALA A 77 12.41 7.71 -7.60
C ALA A 77 10.95 7.86 -8.06
N ASP A 78 10.68 8.66 -9.09
CA ASP A 78 9.32 8.80 -9.65
C ASP A 78 8.81 7.50 -10.29
N ARG A 79 9.73 6.72 -10.88
CA ARG A 79 9.47 5.43 -11.54
C ARG A 79 10.65 4.51 -11.27
N CYS A 80 10.37 3.31 -10.78
CA CYS A 80 11.38 2.28 -10.57
C CYS A 80 10.95 1.00 -11.31
N PRO A 81 11.54 0.69 -12.48
CA PRO A 81 11.25 -0.55 -13.17
C PRO A 81 11.80 -1.74 -12.37
N VAL A 82 10.90 -2.64 -11.99
CA VAL A 82 11.22 -3.79 -11.15
C VAL A 82 10.65 -5.06 -11.76
N PHE A 83 11.49 -6.08 -11.82
CA PHE A 83 11.13 -7.42 -12.23
C PHE A 83 11.45 -8.41 -11.10
N VAL A 84 10.47 -9.19 -10.66
CA VAL A 84 10.65 -10.26 -9.67
C VAL A 84 9.94 -11.51 -10.15
N ARG A 85 10.59 -12.65 -10.02
CA ARG A 85 10.03 -13.97 -10.37
C ARG A 85 10.47 -15.05 -9.41
N VAL A 86 9.73 -16.15 -9.39
CA VAL A 86 10.18 -17.41 -8.81
C VAL A 86 11.10 -18.11 -9.81
N PRO A 87 12.29 -18.61 -9.42
CA PRO A 87 13.14 -19.36 -10.34
C PRO A 87 12.44 -20.60 -10.88
N GLY A 88 12.31 -20.67 -12.22
CA GLY A 88 11.58 -21.74 -12.90
C GLY A 88 10.05 -21.66 -12.79
N GLY A 89 9.53 -20.62 -12.13
CA GLY A 89 8.10 -20.39 -11.93
C GLY A 89 7.61 -19.06 -12.50
N ASP A 90 6.60 -18.50 -11.85
CA ASP A 90 5.85 -17.33 -12.31
C ASP A 90 6.60 -16.01 -12.11
N VAL A 91 6.24 -15.03 -12.96
CA VAL A 91 6.62 -13.63 -12.78
C VAL A 91 5.67 -12.99 -11.79
N LEU A 92 6.20 -12.49 -10.68
CA LEU A 92 5.43 -11.87 -9.60
C LEU A 92 5.23 -10.37 -9.84
N VAL A 93 6.17 -9.72 -10.51
CA VAL A 93 6.05 -8.34 -10.97
C VAL A 93 6.95 -8.10 -12.17
N ASP A 94 6.44 -7.31 -13.09
CA ASP A 94 7.17 -6.78 -14.25
C ASP A 94 6.50 -5.44 -14.62
N ARG A 95 6.83 -4.39 -13.85
CA ARG A 95 6.27 -3.04 -14.02
C ARG A 95 7.07 -2.00 -13.26
N ASP A 96 6.79 -0.74 -13.57
CA ASP A 96 7.29 0.39 -12.79
C ASP A 96 6.53 0.51 -11.47
N LEU A 97 7.27 0.60 -10.36
CA LEU A 97 6.75 1.09 -9.09
C LEU A 97 6.74 2.62 -9.09
N ALA A 98 5.71 3.22 -8.51
CA ALA A 98 5.64 4.66 -8.27
C ALA A 98 6.46 5.08 -7.04
N ARG A 99 6.77 6.38 -6.92
CA ARG A 99 7.48 6.92 -5.75
C ARG A 99 6.80 6.51 -4.44
N GLY A 100 7.57 5.89 -3.54
CA GLY A 100 7.11 5.42 -2.23
C GLY A 100 6.27 4.13 -2.28
N GLU A 101 5.97 3.60 -3.47
CA GLU A 101 5.32 2.30 -3.63
C GLU A 101 6.25 1.19 -3.17
N GLN A 102 5.66 0.15 -2.60
CA GLN A 102 6.38 -0.96 -2.00
C GLN A 102 5.79 -2.28 -2.49
N ALA A 103 6.67 -3.23 -2.79
CA ALA A 103 6.31 -4.59 -3.17
C ALA A 103 7.02 -5.57 -2.25
N SER A 104 6.28 -6.49 -1.63
CA SER A 104 6.82 -7.50 -0.72
C SER A 104 6.44 -8.90 -1.18
N TYR A 105 7.40 -9.82 -1.16
CA TYR A 105 7.26 -11.19 -1.63
C TYR A 105 7.78 -12.18 -0.59
N PHE A 106 7.11 -13.31 -0.48
CA PHE A 106 7.30 -14.29 0.60
C PHE A 106 7.72 -15.68 0.09
N ASP A 107 7.85 -15.84 -1.23
CA ASP A 107 8.28 -17.09 -1.84
C ASP A 107 9.65 -17.56 -1.32
N PRO A 108 9.89 -18.88 -1.29
CA PRO A 108 11.10 -19.45 -0.70
C PRO A 108 12.38 -19.06 -1.44
N GLU A 109 12.29 -18.80 -2.74
CA GLU A 109 13.40 -18.35 -3.57
C GLU A 109 12.88 -17.40 -4.65
N LEU A 110 13.61 -16.31 -4.88
CA LEU A 110 13.22 -15.24 -5.79
C LEU A 110 14.42 -14.78 -6.61
N ASP A 111 14.22 -14.59 -7.92
CA ASP A 111 15.12 -13.82 -8.78
C ASP A 111 14.57 -12.40 -8.92
N VAL A 112 15.41 -11.42 -8.59
CA VAL A 112 15.08 -10.00 -8.64
C VAL A 112 15.99 -9.33 -9.65
N VAL A 113 15.38 -8.52 -10.51
CA VAL A 113 16.09 -7.66 -11.46
C VAL A 113 15.57 -6.24 -11.32
N LEU A 114 16.50 -5.32 -11.16
CA LEU A 114 16.28 -3.89 -10.97
C LEU A 114 17.00 -3.19 -12.12
N ASP A 115 16.28 -2.42 -12.91
CA ASP A 115 16.90 -1.73 -14.06
C ASP A 115 17.78 -0.56 -13.62
N ASP A 116 17.42 0.11 -12.53
CA ASP A 116 18.28 1.07 -11.84
C ASP A 116 18.26 0.81 -10.33
N ALA A 117 19.27 0.09 -9.85
CA ALA A 117 19.38 -0.33 -8.46
C ALA A 117 19.67 0.82 -7.48
N SER A 118 19.96 2.04 -7.95
CA SER A 118 20.11 3.22 -7.10
C SER A 118 18.78 3.88 -6.74
N THR A 119 17.73 3.63 -7.52
CA THR A 119 16.40 4.24 -7.37
C THR A 119 15.50 3.49 -6.41
N VAL A 120 15.94 2.33 -5.92
CA VAL A 120 15.18 1.43 -5.06
C VAL A 120 15.93 1.10 -3.79
N GLU A 121 15.20 0.99 -2.69
CA GLU A 121 15.69 0.42 -1.45
C GLU A 121 15.18 -1.02 -1.34
N VAL A 122 16.11 -1.96 -1.15
CA VAL A 122 15.81 -3.39 -1.14
C VAL A 122 16.11 -3.97 0.22
N PHE A 123 15.17 -4.72 0.76
CA PHE A 123 15.32 -5.50 1.98
C PHE A 123 15.21 -6.98 1.64
N THR A 124 16.21 -7.76 2.02
CA THR A 124 16.24 -9.21 1.85
C THR A 124 16.19 -9.89 3.20
N ASN A 125 15.19 -10.72 3.46
CA ASN A 125 14.96 -11.33 4.78
C ASN A 125 14.98 -10.31 5.94
N GLY A 126 14.49 -9.10 5.69
CA GLY A 126 14.48 -8.00 6.66
C GLY A 126 15.78 -7.18 6.76
N ALA A 127 16.88 -7.61 6.10
CA ALA A 127 18.13 -6.86 6.06
C ALA A 127 18.18 -5.92 4.85
N ALA A 128 18.46 -4.64 5.07
CA ALA A 128 18.66 -3.68 4.00
C ALA A 128 19.91 -4.05 3.18
N ARG A 129 19.77 -4.04 1.86
CA ARG A 129 20.87 -4.25 0.93
C ARG A 129 21.45 -2.91 0.49
N SER A 130 22.76 -2.87 0.29
CA SER A 130 23.43 -1.69 -0.28
C SER A 130 22.81 -1.30 -1.63
N PRO A 131 22.54 -0.01 -1.86
CA PRO A 131 22.10 0.47 -3.16
C PRO A 131 23.12 0.14 -4.24
N GLY A 132 22.65 -0.11 -5.47
CA GLY A 132 23.53 -0.24 -6.62
C GLY A 132 24.05 1.12 -7.11
N PRO A 133 25.03 1.13 -8.04
CA PRO A 133 25.46 2.36 -8.69
C PRO A 133 24.33 3.00 -9.51
N PRO A 134 24.33 4.34 -9.68
CA PRO A 134 23.30 5.04 -10.44
C PRO A 134 23.20 4.60 -11.89
N GLY A 135 21.99 4.29 -12.34
CA GLY A 135 21.71 3.87 -13.72
C GLY A 135 22.20 2.46 -14.07
N GLU A 136 22.72 1.69 -13.11
CA GLU A 136 23.17 0.33 -13.34
C GLU A 136 22.07 -0.69 -13.03
N ARG A 137 21.90 -1.62 -13.97
CA ARG A 137 21.03 -2.78 -13.81
C ARG A 137 21.67 -3.78 -12.86
N GLN A 138 20.93 -4.23 -11.87
CA GLN A 138 21.37 -5.25 -10.93
C GLN A 138 20.41 -6.45 -10.93
N ALA A 139 20.97 -7.64 -10.99
CA ALA A 139 20.25 -8.90 -10.87
C ALA A 139 20.82 -9.72 -9.71
N PHE A 140 19.94 -10.40 -8.97
CA PHE A 140 20.34 -11.26 -7.87
C PHE A 140 19.24 -12.25 -7.50
N SER A 141 19.66 -13.38 -6.98
CA SER A 141 18.75 -14.37 -6.40
C SER A 141 18.82 -14.29 -4.88
N VAL A 142 17.68 -14.46 -4.22
CA VAL A 142 17.61 -14.54 -2.77
C VAL A 142 16.79 -15.74 -2.33
N ARG A 143 17.23 -16.35 -1.23
CA ARG A 143 16.54 -17.45 -0.56
C ARG A 143 16.01 -16.99 0.77
N ARG A 144 14.84 -17.50 1.13
CA ARG A 144 14.25 -17.28 2.46
C ARG A 144 15.14 -17.93 3.51
N SER A 145 15.42 -17.19 4.57
CA SER A 145 16.20 -17.72 5.69
C SER A 145 15.38 -18.74 6.48
N PRO A 146 15.97 -19.88 6.89
CA PRO A 146 15.23 -20.90 7.65
C PRO A 146 14.78 -20.34 9.00
N GLY A 147 13.48 -20.48 9.31
CA GLY A 147 12.87 -20.01 10.57
C GLY A 147 12.05 -18.72 10.46
N GLN A 148 11.75 -18.24 9.24
CA GLN A 148 10.93 -17.05 8.96
C GLN A 148 9.66 -17.40 8.18
#